data_AF-A0A094B852-F1
#
_entry.id   AF-A0A094B852-F1
#
_cell.length_a   1.000
_cell.length_b   1.000
_cell.length_c   1.000
_cell.angle_alpha   90.00
_cell.angle_beta   90.00
_cell.angle_gamma   90.00
#
_symmetry.space_group_name_H-M   'P 1'
#
loop_
_entity.id
_entity.type
_entity.pdbx_description
1 polymer ?
#
loop_
_entity_poly.entity_id
_entity_poly.type
_entity_poly.pdbx_seq_one_letter_code
_entity_poly.pdbx_strand_id
1 'polypeptide(L)'
;MRIWAAYVLRCIAVERRTNTTRNKSCSQETTETPKAWLDLGPALQLPPFKMILRYLRNIGGLPLLLVALSFVIGTANASVCEAENCKNGDSSVALFHRLLLWTCPAECDYTCQHIITDMRVSQDPPLPVVQFHGKWPFHRVLGMQEPLSVIFSLLNYAAHYQGLHKIRKFIPESYPLRKYYVNLAYVGMVSWIASSVFHTRDFQLTEELDYFGAGANVLYGLYYTPIRVFRLDKGGARAKSVVRAWTTLCIILFLAHVTYLKYFSWDYTYNMTANIVAGILQNAMWTYFSITRYRQSKRGWAAWPGIVVAWIIIAMSLELLDFPPIGGHLDAHALWHLGTVFPTVLFYNFLLKDSQNDIAGIRLKA
;
A
#
# COMPACT_ATOMS: atom_id res chain seq x y z
N MET A 1 18.05 29.78 5.77
CA MET A 1 19.38 29.12 5.77
C MET A 1 20.20 29.31 7.06
N ARG A 2 20.29 30.50 7.68
CA ARG A 2 21.13 30.70 8.89
C ARG A 2 20.57 30.10 10.20
N ILE A 3 19.25 29.87 10.30
CA ILE A 3 18.62 29.23 11.47
C ILE A 3 18.81 27.69 11.44
N TRP A 4 18.90 27.09 10.25
CA TRP A 4 19.10 25.65 10.03
C TRP A 4 20.53 25.19 10.38
N ALA A 5 21.55 25.98 10.04
CA ALA A 5 22.93 25.67 10.43
C ALA A 5 23.12 25.68 11.96
N ALA A 6 22.43 26.59 12.67
CA ALA A 6 22.43 26.63 14.14
C ALA A 6 21.67 25.44 14.78
N TYR A 7 20.73 24.84 14.05
CA TYR A 7 19.95 23.67 14.46
C TYR A 7 20.79 22.38 14.37
N VAL A 8 21.42 22.15 13.22
CA VAL A 8 22.34 21.03 12.98
C VAL A 8 23.57 21.11 13.89
N LEU A 9 24.13 22.31 14.09
CA LEU A 9 25.27 22.52 14.99
C LEU A 9 24.93 22.31 16.47
N ARG A 10 23.67 22.48 16.90
CA ARG A 10 23.26 22.18 18.28
C ARG A 10 23.10 20.68 18.52
N CYS A 11 22.58 19.92 17.56
CA CYS A 11 22.60 18.46 17.61
C CYS A 11 24.03 17.90 17.62
N ILE A 12 24.92 18.43 16.77
CA ILE A 12 26.35 18.02 16.72
C ILE A 12 27.13 18.48 17.97
N ALA A 13 26.78 19.63 18.57
CA ALA A 13 27.46 20.14 19.77
C ALA A 13 27.12 19.32 21.04
N VAL A 14 25.95 18.71 21.10
CA VAL A 14 25.62 17.72 22.15
C VAL A 14 26.50 16.48 22.01
N GLU A 15 26.75 16.03 20.79
CA GLU A 15 27.61 14.88 20.49
C GLU A 15 29.09 15.10 20.87
N ARG A 16 29.60 16.33 20.75
CA ARG A 16 30.96 16.67 21.23
C ARG A 16 31.11 16.75 22.76
N ARG A 17 30.04 17.05 23.52
CA ARG A 17 30.10 17.08 24.99
C ARG A 17 29.98 15.70 25.63
N THR A 18 29.40 14.73 24.93
CA THR A 18 29.20 13.35 25.42
C THR A 18 30.31 12.39 25.01
N ASN A 19 31.32 12.88 24.27
CA ASN A 19 32.39 12.05 23.70
C ASN A 19 33.44 11.54 24.72
N THR A 20 33.16 11.64 26.02
CA THR A 20 33.99 10.99 27.06
C THR A 20 33.39 9.72 27.63
N THR A 21 32.19 9.26 27.25
CA THR A 21 31.77 7.87 27.52
C THR A 21 30.45 7.48 26.82
N ARG A 22 30.52 6.41 26.00
CA ARG A 22 29.43 5.55 25.48
C ARG A 22 28.57 6.10 24.33
N ASN A 23 28.81 5.51 23.15
CA ASN A 23 27.87 5.32 22.03
C ASN A 23 26.43 5.06 22.51
N LYS A 24 25.46 5.85 22.05
CA LYS A 24 24.02 5.58 22.27
C LYS A 24 23.24 5.92 21.00
N SER A 25 22.77 4.87 20.32
CA SER A 25 22.00 4.91 19.07
C SER A 25 20.49 5.01 19.32
N CYS A 26 19.78 5.53 18.33
CA CYS A 26 18.32 5.52 18.21
C CYS A 26 17.91 4.14 17.66
N SER A 27 17.09 3.34 18.37
CA SER A 27 16.54 2.11 17.80
C SER A 27 15.17 1.72 18.39
N GLN A 28 14.15 1.77 17.53
CA GLN A 28 13.17 0.70 17.42
C GLN A 28 13.37 0.05 16.05
N GLU A 29 14.30 -0.90 15.98
CA GLU A 29 14.52 -1.73 14.80
C GLU A 29 13.47 -2.85 14.82
N THR A 30 12.62 -2.92 13.80
CA THR A 30 11.83 -4.12 13.54
C THR A 30 12.62 -4.99 12.58
N THR A 31 13.43 -5.91 13.12
CA THR A 31 14.02 -7.00 12.32
C THR A 31 13.00 -8.12 12.16
N GLU A 32 11.93 -7.89 11.40
CA GLU A 32 11.09 -8.97 10.88
C GLU A 32 11.11 -8.92 9.35
N THR A 33 12.00 -9.71 8.76
CA THR A 33 11.85 -10.12 7.36
C THR A 33 10.63 -11.04 7.25
N PRO A 34 9.66 -10.81 6.33
CA PRO A 34 8.65 -11.81 6.04
C PRO A 34 9.29 -12.96 5.25
N LYS A 35 9.89 -13.93 5.94
CA LYS A 35 10.21 -15.24 5.35
C LYS A 35 8.97 -16.11 5.40
N ALA A 36 8.03 -15.85 4.50
CA ALA A 36 7.06 -16.85 4.07
C ALA A 36 7.37 -17.19 2.61
N TRP A 37 7.32 -18.47 2.27
CA TRP A 37 7.59 -19.05 0.94
C TRP A 37 9.05 -19.37 0.64
N LEU A 38 9.59 -20.37 1.34
CA LEU A 38 10.43 -21.44 0.78
C LEU A 38 10.71 -22.40 1.94
N ASP A 39 10.03 -23.55 1.96
CA ASP A 39 10.61 -24.85 2.31
C ASP A 39 9.52 -25.94 2.26
N LEU A 40 9.51 -26.67 1.13
CA LEU A 40 8.98 -28.03 1.04
C LEU A 40 10.06 -28.96 1.66
N GLY A 41 9.66 -29.83 2.59
CA GLY A 41 10.52 -30.70 3.42
C GLY A 41 11.36 -31.77 2.68
N PRO A 42 11.85 -32.87 3.32
CA PRO A 42 11.26 -33.55 4.48
C PRO A 42 12.24 -34.00 5.61
N ALA A 43 11.64 -34.30 6.78
CA ALA A 43 12.00 -35.29 7.80
C ALA A 43 13.48 -35.54 8.17
N LEU A 44 13.86 -35.26 9.45
CA LEU A 44 14.60 -36.20 10.31
C LEU A 44 14.63 -35.76 11.80
N GLN A 45 14.02 -36.58 12.66
CA GLN A 45 14.40 -36.99 14.04
C GLN A 45 14.77 -35.95 15.13
N LEU A 46 13.89 -35.82 16.13
CA LEU A 46 14.20 -35.50 17.55
C LEU A 46 14.56 -36.81 18.29
N PRO A 47 15.43 -36.85 19.33
CA PRO A 47 15.08 -36.41 20.71
C PRO A 47 16.32 -36.00 21.59
N PRO A 48 16.25 -35.93 22.94
CA PRO A 48 15.34 -35.17 23.79
C PRO A 48 16.08 -34.24 24.80
N PHE A 49 15.45 -33.10 25.06
CA PHE A 49 15.22 -32.47 26.38
C PHE A 49 15.82 -33.14 27.63
N LYS A 50 17.16 -33.09 27.85
CA LYS A 50 17.78 -33.42 29.16
C LYS A 50 19.20 -32.88 29.38
N MET A 51 19.57 -31.79 28.72
CA MET A 51 20.89 -31.17 28.87
C MET A 51 20.82 -29.66 29.15
N ILE A 52 19.71 -29.19 29.72
CA ILE A 52 19.54 -27.76 30.12
C ILE A 52 19.63 -27.58 31.65
N LEU A 53 19.61 -28.66 32.44
CA LEU A 53 19.59 -28.56 33.91
C LEU A 53 20.90 -28.91 34.64
N ARG A 54 22.02 -29.06 33.92
CA ARG A 54 23.33 -29.31 34.54
C ARG A 54 24.38 -28.20 34.37
N TYR A 55 24.06 -27.13 33.64
CA TYR A 55 24.99 -26.02 33.40
C TYR A 55 24.68 -24.72 34.17
N LEU A 56 23.66 -24.74 35.04
CA LEU A 56 23.22 -23.55 35.81
C LEU A 56 23.46 -23.70 37.31
N ARG A 57 24.66 -24.13 37.72
CA ARG A 57 25.04 -24.13 39.14
C ARG A 57 26.44 -23.55 39.42
N ASN A 58 26.90 -22.59 38.61
CA ASN A 58 28.10 -21.80 38.92
C ASN A 58 28.32 -20.62 37.96
N ILE A 59 27.41 -19.64 37.89
CA ILE A 59 27.79 -18.29 37.43
C ILE A 59 27.05 -17.27 38.28
N GLY A 60 27.83 -16.52 39.07
CA GLY A 60 27.36 -15.45 39.94
C GLY A 60 26.72 -14.30 39.16
N GLY A 61 25.99 -13.48 39.91
CA GLY A 61 25.22 -12.34 39.42
C GLY A 61 26.05 -11.38 38.56
N LEU A 62 25.82 -11.44 37.25
CA LEU A 62 26.11 -10.37 36.29
C LEU A 62 25.32 -10.41 34.95
N PRO A 63 24.45 -11.39 34.61
CA PRO A 63 23.72 -11.32 33.34
C PRO A 63 22.35 -10.60 33.41
N LEU A 64 21.78 -10.35 34.59
CA LEU A 64 20.48 -9.67 34.71
C LEU A 64 20.58 -8.14 34.55
N LEU A 65 21.73 -7.54 34.83
CA LEU A 65 21.93 -6.09 34.65
C LEU A 65 22.20 -5.70 33.18
N LEU A 66 22.81 -6.60 32.40
CA LEU A 66 23.09 -6.36 30.98
C LEU A 66 21.84 -6.47 30.11
N VAL A 67 20.91 -7.36 30.45
CA VAL A 67 19.61 -7.47 29.75
C VAL A 67 18.70 -6.28 30.08
N ALA A 68 18.75 -5.76 31.31
CA ALA A 68 18.04 -4.54 31.69
C ALA A 68 18.63 -3.27 31.03
N LEU A 69 19.95 -3.21 30.81
CA LEU A 69 20.60 -2.11 30.11
C LEU A 69 20.31 -2.09 28.60
N SER A 70 20.12 -3.26 27.96
CA SER A 70 19.71 -3.32 26.55
C SER A 70 18.28 -2.83 26.31
N PHE A 71 17.40 -2.90 27.31
CA PHE A 71 16.01 -2.45 27.19
C PHE A 71 15.83 -0.92 27.35
N VAL A 72 16.85 -0.21 27.83
CA VAL A 72 16.79 1.25 28.11
C VAL A 72 17.44 2.09 27.00
N ILE A 73 18.13 1.47 26.03
CA ILE A 73 18.94 2.20 25.03
C ILE A 73 18.11 2.64 23.80
N GLY A 74 16.95 2.04 23.52
CA GLY A 74 16.16 2.31 22.31
C GLY A 74 15.30 3.60 22.33
N THR A 75 14.96 4.12 23.51
CA THR A 75 14.03 5.26 23.67
C THR A 75 14.70 6.63 23.77
N ALA A 76 16.03 6.68 23.70
CA ALA A 76 16.81 7.82 24.18
C ALA A 76 17.01 8.97 23.18
N ASN A 77 16.81 8.79 21.86
CA ASN A 77 17.10 9.87 20.89
C ASN A 77 15.87 10.65 20.40
N ALA A 78 14.73 9.98 20.13
CA ALA A 78 13.49 10.68 19.78
C ALA A 78 12.99 11.54 20.96
N SER A 79 13.03 10.98 22.18
CA SER A 79 12.66 11.70 23.41
C SER A 79 13.58 12.89 23.71
N VAL A 80 14.87 12.79 23.40
CA VAL A 80 15.81 13.92 23.52
C VAL A 80 15.54 14.99 22.45
N CYS A 81 15.28 14.58 21.20
CA CYS A 81 14.89 15.52 20.17
C CYS A 81 13.63 16.29 20.58
N GLU A 82 12.62 15.58 21.09
CA GLU A 82 11.38 16.21 21.56
C GLU A 82 11.62 17.16 22.73
N ALA A 83 12.38 16.73 23.75
CA ALA A 83 12.68 17.54 24.92
C ALA A 83 13.42 18.84 24.55
N GLU A 84 14.31 18.80 23.55
CA GLU A 84 15.09 19.96 23.13
C GLU A 84 14.36 20.85 22.12
N ASN A 85 13.59 20.27 21.19
CA ASN A 85 13.04 20.99 20.03
C ASN A 85 11.52 21.24 20.10
N CYS A 86 10.80 20.55 20.97
CA CYS A 86 9.33 20.64 21.07
C CYS A 86 8.85 21.46 22.29
N LYS A 87 9.71 22.29 22.88
CA LYS A 87 9.35 23.15 24.04
C LYS A 87 8.17 24.08 23.78
N ASN A 88 7.99 24.52 22.52
CA ASN A 88 6.84 25.33 22.10
C ASN A 88 5.78 24.50 21.33
N GLY A 89 5.78 23.18 21.51
CA GLY A 89 4.93 22.26 20.74
C GLY A 89 5.16 22.40 19.23
N ASP A 90 4.10 22.23 18.44
CA ASP A 90 4.16 22.29 16.98
C ASP A 90 4.52 23.68 16.43
N SER A 91 4.52 24.73 17.25
CA SER A 91 4.90 26.08 16.78
C SER A 91 6.37 26.19 16.35
N SER A 92 7.22 25.24 16.75
CA SER A 92 8.60 25.10 16.26
C SER A 92 8.69 24.50 14.85
N VAL A 93 7.61 23.90 14.35
CA VAL A 93 7.52 23.28 13.02
C VAL A 93 7.17 24.34 11.96
N ALA A 94 7.80 24.24 10.78
CA ALA A 94 7.51 25.14 9.66
C ALA A 94 6.01 25.17 9.34
N LEU A 95 5.45 26.36 9.05
CA LEU A 95 4.01 26.54 8.84
C LEU A 95 3.44 25.54 7.82
N PHE A 96 4.14 25.35 6.70
CA PHE A 96 3.72 24.44 5.66
C PHE A 96 3.65 22.97 6.13
N HIS A 97 4.57 22.53 6.99
CA HIS A 97 4.52 21.19 7.60
C HIS A 97 3.34 21.06 8.59
N ARG A 98 3.05 22.11 9.36
CA ARG A 98 1.86 22.14 10.23
C ARG A 98 0.55 22.07 9.46
N LEU A 99 0.46 22.71 8.29
CA LEU A 99 -0.72 22.61 7.42
C LEU A 99 -0.97 21.17 6.94
N LEU A 100 0.09 20.37 6.85
CA LEU A 100 0.03 18.93 6.56
C LEU A 100 -0.03 18.08 7.83
N LEU A 101 -0.30 18.66 9.01
CA LEU A 101 -0.41 17.94 10.28
C LEU A 101 0.88 17.18 10.68
N TRP A 102 2.04 17.70 10.28
CA TRP A 102 3.31 17.26 10.85
C TRP A 102 3.49 17.90 12.23
N THR A 103 3.45 17.06 13.26
CA THR A 103 3.70 17.45 14.65
C THR A 103 5.19 17.47 14.96
N CYS A 104 5.59 18.18 16.01
CA CYS A 104 7.00 18.21 16.42
C CYS A 104 7.60 16.81 16.71
N PRO A 105 6.91 15.88 17.40
CA PRO A 105 7.37 14.49 17.53
C PRO A 105 7.60 13.79 16.18
N ALA A 106 6.71 13.99 15.21
CA ALA A 106 6.85 13.41 13.86
C ALA A 106 8.02 14.02 13.04
N GLU A 107 8.38 15.28 13.27
CA GLU A 107 9.60 15.88 12.70
C GLU A 107 10.86 15.32 13.38
N CYS A 108 10.80 15.07 14.68
CA CYS A 108 11.89 14.47 15.44
C CYS A 108 12.14 13.02 15.04
N ASP A 109 11.08 12.22 14.90
CA ASP A 109 11.14 10.86 14.38
C ASP A 109 11.79 10.83 12.99
N TYR A 110 11.27 11.62 12.04
CA TYR A 110 11.86 11.76 10.71
C TYR A 110 13.36 12.11 10.75
N THR A 111 13.72 13.08 11.58
CA THR A 111 15.12 13.49 11.74
C THR A 111 15.97 12.33 12.28
N CYS A 112 15.48 11.55 13.25
CA CYS A 112 16.20 10.40 13.76
C CYS A 112 16.42 9.34 12.67
N GLN A 113 15.37 9.02 11.90
CA GLN A 113 15.45 8.04 10.81
C GLN A 113 16.55 8.42 9.80
N HIS A 114 16.62 9.69 9.41
CA HIS A 114 17.64 10.17 8.46
C HIS A 114 19.05 10.18 9.05
N ILE A 115 19.23 10.59 10.31
CA ILE A 115 20.54 10.51 10.99
C ILE A 115 21.04 9.07 11.03
N ILE A 116 20.19 8.12 11.42
CA ILE A 116 20.56 6.69 11.46
C ILE A 116 20.88 6.19 10.06
N THR A 117 20.08 6.57 9.07
CA THR A 117 20.28 6.17 7.67
C THR A 117 21.63 6.65 7.15
N ASP A 118 21.95 7.93 7.37
CA ASP A 118 23.23 8.53 6.98
C ASP A 118 24.40 7.84 7.68
N MET A 119 24.29 7.60 9.00
CA MET A 119 25.31 6.91 9.78
C MET A 119 25.59 5.49 9.29
N ARG A 120 24.57 4.79 8.78
CA ARG A 120 24.68 3.40 8.26
C ARG A 120 25.33 3.38 6.88
N VAL A 121 24.89 4.27 5.98
CA VAL A 121 25.42 4.36 4.62
C VAL A 121 26.84 4.92 4.61
N SER A 122 27.24 5.71 5.61
CA SER A 122 28.60 6.23 5.76
C SER A 122 29.61 5.28 6.40
N GLN A 123 29.19 4.07 6.85
CA GLN A 123 30.12 3.06 7.36
C GLN A 123 31.04 2.52 6.24
N ASP A 124 32.17 1.95 6.62
CA ASP A 124 33.06 1.22 5.71
C ASP A 124 33.25 -0.23 6.19
N PRO A 125 32.64 -1.23 5.53
CA PRO A 125 31.75 -1.12 4.38
C PRO A 125 30.36 -0.55 4.74
N PRO A 126 29.60 0.02 3.78
CA PRO A 126 28.26 0.55 4.04
C PRO A 126 27.31 -0.51 4.58
N LEU A 127 26.54 -0.15 5.61
CA LEU A 127 25.48 -1.00 6.16
C LEU A 127 24.18 -0.81 5.36
N PRO A 128 23.33 -1.85 5.24
CA PRO A 128 22.06 -1.74 4.56
C PRO A 128 21.13 -0.75 5.27
N VAL A 129 20.37 0.01 4.48
CA VAL A 129 19.25 0.83 4.97
C VAL A 129 18.22 -0.08 5.63
N VAL A 130 17.56 0.40 6.69
CA VAL A 130 16.55 -0.35 7.44
C VAL A 130 15.21 0.35 7.37
N GLN A 131 14.14 -0.41 7.57
CA GLN A 131 12.81 0.15 7.74
C GLN A 131 12.61 0.65 9.18
N PHE A 132 11.85 1.73 9.32
CA PHE A 132 11.40 2.30 10.58
C PHE A 132 9.89 2.19 10.63
N HIS A 133 9.35 1.55 11.66
CA HIS A 133 7.91 1.29 11.76
C HIS A 133 7.33 0.56 10.53
N GLY A 134 8.12 -0.36 9.94
CA GLY A 134 7.74 -1.08 8.71
C GLY A 134 7.77 -0.24 7.44
N LYS A 135 8.37 0.96 7.44
CA LYS A 135 8.47 1.86 6.27
C LYS A 135 9.90 2.28 5.98
N TRP A 136 10.18 2.55 4.71
CA TRP A 136 11.47 3.05 4.30
C TRP A 136 11.65 4.56 4.61
N PRO A 137 12.89 5.02 4.88
CA PRO A 137 13.16 6.43 5.20
C PRO A 137 13.20 7.30 3.93
N PHE A 138 12.04 7.72 3.44
CA PHE A 138 11.94 8.61 2.28
C PHE A 138 12.41 10.03 2.58
N HIS A 139 12.99 10.71 1.57
CA HIS A 139 13.19 12.15 1.63
C HIS A 139 11.89 12.88 1.27
N ARG A 140 11.41 13.73 2.19
CA ARG A 140 10.19 14.51 1.97
C ARG A 140 10.40 15.61 0.93
N VAL A 141 9.40 15.83 0.09
CA VAL A 141 9.37 16.94 -0.88
C VAL A 141 8.08 17.70 -0.70
N LEU A 142 8.16 19.01 -0.43
CA LEU A 142 6.98 19.83 -0.10
C LEU A 142 6.11 19.13 0.95
N GLY A 143 6.73 18.60 2.00
CA GLY A 143 6.08 17.90 3.11
C GLY A 143 5.38 16.58 2.76
N MET A 144 5.37 16.13 1.50
CA MET A 144 4.88 14.80 1.12
C MET A 144 5.88 13.75 1.59
N GLN A 145 5.40 12.71 2.27
CA GLN A 145 6.21 11.57 2.71
C GLN A 145 6.76 10.76 1.52
N GLU A 146 5.88 10.43 0.57
CA GLU A 146 6.22 9.59 -0.60
C GLU A 146 5.82 10.30 -1.91
N PRO A 147 6.62 11.26 -2.39
CA PRO A 147 6.21 12.14 -3.50
C PRO A 147 5.88 11.40 -4.80
N LEU A 148 6.58 10.29 -5.11
CA LEU A 148 6.31 9.51 -6.32
C LEU A 148 5.02 8.68 -6.19
N SER A 149 4.77 8.05 -5.04
CA SER A 149 3.51 7.36 -4.76
C SER A 149 2.32 8.34 -4.89
N VAL A 150 2.45 9.58 -4.41
CA VAL A 150 1.44 10.64 -4.59
C VAL A 150 1.20 10.94 -6.07
N ILE A 151 2.26 11.21 -6.84
CA ILE A 151 2.14 11.53 -8.28
C ILE A 151 1.49 10.38 -9.04
N PHE A 152 1.94 9.14 -8.81
CA PHE A 152 1.44 7.98 -9.52
C PHE A 152 -0.01 7.62 -9.12
N SER A 153 -0.40 7.85 -7.87
CA SER A 153 -1.81 7.81 -7.44
C SER A 153 -2.65 8.84 -8.21
N LEU A 154 -2.18 10.09 -8.35
CA LEU A 154 -2.88 11.13 -9.12
C LEU A 154 -2.98 10.80 -10.62
N LEU A 155 -1.98 10.11 -11.19
CA LEU A 155 -2.05 9.62 -12.56
C LEU A 155 -3.13 8.53 -12.72
N ASN A 156 -3.27 7.64 -11.74
CA ASN A 156 -4.36 6.67 -11.73
C ASN A 156 -5.72 7.35 -11.58
N TYR A 157 -5.85 8.34 -10.68
CA TYR A 157 -7.03 9.19 -10.61
C TYR A 157 -7.38 9.79 -11.99
N ALA A 158 -6.39 10.37 -12.67
CA ALA A 158 -6.59 10.95 -13.99
C ALA A 158 -7.03 9.91 -15.03
N ALA A 159 -6.51 8.69 -14.97
CA ALA A 159 -6.94 7.59 -15.83
C ALA A 159 -8.42 7.22 -15.60
N HIS A 160 -8.87 7.15 -14.34
CA HIS A 160 -10.29 6.94 -14.03
C HIS A 160 -11.17 8.11 -14.44
N TYR A 161 -10.73 9.35 -14.22
CA TYR A 161 -11.45 10.56 -14.62
C TYR A 161 -11.64 10.64 -16.15
N GLN A 162 -10.57 10.41 -16.91
CA GLN A 162 -10.65 10.32 -18.37
C GLN A 162 -11.51 9.14 -18.83
N GLY A 163 -11.41 8.00 -18.15
CA GLY A 163 -12.27 6.85 -18.35
C GLY A 163 -13.75 7.19 -18.19
N LEU A 164 -14.12 7.89 -17.11
CA LEU A 164 -15.49 8.36 -16.86
C LEU A 164 -15.99 9.27 -17.99
N HIS A 165 -15.16 10.21 -18.44
CA HIS A 165 -15.49 11.09 -19.55
C HIS A 165 -15.78 10.29 -20.83
N LYS A 166 -14.92 9.31 -21.17
CA LYS A 166 -15.12 8.43 -22.33
C LYS A 166 -16.42 7.62 -22.21
N ILE A 167 -16.67 6.99 -21.07
CA ILE A 167 -17.89 6.21 -20.80
C ILE A 167 -19.13 7.09 -21.01
N ARG A 168 -19.15 8.28 -20.39
CA ARG A 168 -20.31 9.18 -20.48
C ARG A 168 -20.56 9.72 -21.87
N LYS A 169 -19.50 10.03 -22.62
CA LYS A 169 -19.56 10.60 -23.96
C LYS A 169 -19.98 9.59 -25.03
N PHE A 170 -19.49 8.35 -24.95
CA PHE A 170 -19.60 7.40 -26.05
C PHE A 170 -20.49 6.18 -25.77
N ILE A 171 -20.92 5.96 -24.52
CA ILE A 171 -21.86 4.88 -24.17
C ILE A 171 -23.21 5.50 -23.81
N PRO A 172 -24.29 5.17 -24.54
CA PRO A 172 -25.62 5.74 -24.31
C PRO A 172 -26.17 5.32 -22.95
N GLU A 173 -27.01 6.16 -22.35
CA GLU A 173 -27.60 5.91 -21.02
C GLU A 173 -28.50 4.68 -20.98
N SER A 174 -29.08 4.32 -22.13
CA SER A 174 -29.89 3.11 -22.30
C SER A 174 -29.08 1.82 -22.24
N TYR A 175 -27.74 1.87 -22.34
CA TYR A 175 -26.91 0.67 -22.25
C TYR A 175 -26.84 0.17 -20.79
N PRO A 176 -27.37 -1.02 -20.46
CA PRO A 176 -27.59 -1.44 -19.07
C PRO A 176 -26.34 -1.48 -18.19
N LEU A 177 -25.17 -1.72 -18.80
CA LEU A 177 -23.91 -1.86 -18.06
C LEU A 177 -23.20 -0.53 -17.78
N ARG A 178 -23.63 0.58 -18.42
CA ARG A 178 -23.00 1.90 -18.28
C ARG A 178 -22.89 2.34 -16.82
N LYS A 179 -23.94 2.11 -16.02
CA LYS A 179 -23.96 2.49 -14.60
C LYS A 179 -22.84 1.84 -13.79
N TYR A 180 -22.48 0.59 -14.11
CA TYR A 180 -21.39 -0.10 -13.41
C TYR A 180 -20.03 0.48 -13.80
N TYR A 181 -19.86 0.90 -15.06
CA TYR A 181 -18.61 1.52 -15.52
C TYR A 181 -18.42 2.94 -14.98
N VAL A 182 -19.51 3.68 -14.83
CA VAL A 182 -19.52 4.99 -14.17
C VAL A 182 -19.12 4.83 -12.70
N ASN A 183 -19.73 3.88 -11.99
CA ASN A 183 -19.40 3.61 -10.59
C ASN A 183 -17.97 3.09 -10.41
N LEU A 184 -17.47 2.25 -11.34
CA LEU A 184 -16.05 1.83 -11.36
C LEU A 184 -15.12 3.05 -11.37
N ALA A 185 -15.43 4.06 -12.18
CA ALA A 185 -14.63 5.27 -12.23
C ALA A 185 -14.73 6.10 -10.95
N TYR A 186 -15.91 6.22 -10.35
CA TYR A 186 -16.07 6.95 -9.09
C TYR A 186 -15.34 6.28 -7.93
N VAL A 187 -15.51 4.96 -7.77
CA VAL A 187 -14.80 4.20 -6.72
C VAL A 187 -13.30 4.33 -6.93
N GLY A 188 -12.79 4.09 -8.15
CA GLY A 188 -11.38 4.25 -8.45
C GLY A 188 -10.85 5.66 -8.13
N MET A 189 -11.54 6.72 -8.57
CA MET A 189 -11.15 8.09 -8.26
C MET A 189 -11.08 8.37 -6.75
N VAL A 190 -12.06 7.89 -5.97
CA VAL A 190 -12.06 8.07 -4.51
C VAL A 190 -10.90 7.32 -3.86
N SER A 191 -10.66 6.07 -4.27
CA SER A 191 -9.56 5.26 -3.75
C SER A 191 -8.19 5.89 -4.02
N TRP A 192 -7.95 6.39 -5.23
CA TRP A 192 -6.67 7.04 -5.56
C TRP A 192 -6.49 8.41 -4.90
N ILE A 193 -7.59 9.13 -4.59
CA ILE A 193 -7.50 10.32 -3.74
C ILE A 193 -7.08 9.92 -2.32
N ALA A 194 -7.71 8.91 -1.74
CA ALA A 194 -7.36 8.43 -0.40
C ALA A 194 -5.87 8.03 -0.34
N SER A 195 -5.41 7.32 -1.36
CA SER A 195 -4.00 6.93 -1.51
C SER A 195 -3.06 8.13 -1.65
N SER A 196 -3.37 9.11 -2.50
CA SER A 196 -2.59 10.35 -2.61
C SER A 196 -2.51 11.11 -1.28
N VAL A 197 -3.60 11.12 -0.49
CA VAL A 197 -3.64 11.77 0.83
C VAL A 197 -2.76 11.02 1.84
N PHE A 198 -2.85 9.69 1.87
CA PHE A 198 -2.01 8.83 2.71
C PHE A 198 -0.51 8.99 2.43
N HIS A 199 -0.11 8.88 1.17
CA HIS A 199 1.30 9.04 0.77
C HIS A 199 1.81 10.48 0.93
N THR A 200 0.92 11.46 0.99
CA THR A 200 1.28 12.84 1.36
C THR A 200 1.57 12.91 2.86
N ARG A 201 0.62 12.45 3.68
CA ARG A 201 0.72 12.48 5.13
C ARG A 201 0.11 11.22 5.73
N ASP A 202 0.97 10.41 6.31
CA ASP A 202 0.62 9.14 6.93
C ASP A 202 0.28 9.30 8.42
N PHE A 203 -0.98 9.09 8.76
CA PHE A 203 -1.46 8.91 10.12
C PHE A 203 -2.72 8.06 10.09
N GLN A 204 -3.18 7.61 11.26
CA GLN A 204 -4.26 6.63 11.38
C GLN A 204 -5.45 6.86 10.42
N LEU A 205 -5.98 8.07 10.33
CA LEU A 205 -7.15 8.33 9.46
C LEU A 205 -6.81 8.16 7.97
N THR A 206 -5.67 8.66 7.51
CA THR A 206 -5.32 8.60 6.09
C THR A 206 -4.95 7.19 5.68
N GLU A 207 -4.27 6.46 6.55
CA GLU A 207 -4.01 5.03 6.41
C GLU A 207 -5.31 4.22 6.32
N GLU A 208 -6.24 4.47 7.24
CA GLU A 208 -7.55 3.81 7.23
C GLU A 208 -8.32 4.04 5.92
N LEU A 209 -8.36 5.29 5.46
CA LEU A 209 -9.06 5.66 4.23
C LEU A 209 -8.43 5.05 2.98
N ASP A 210 -7.10 4.97 2.91
CA ASP A 210 -6.40 4.32 1.80
C ASP A 210 -6.73 2.82 1.74
N TYR A 211 -6.65 2.14 2.88
CA TYR A 211 -6.93 0.71 2.98
C TYR A 211 -8.39 0.38 2.66
N PHE A 212 -9.34 1.16 3.19
CA PHE A 212 -10.76 1.00 2.84
C PHE A 212 -11.02 1.34 1.38
N GLY A 213 -10.33 2.34 0.84
CA GLY A 213 -10.38 2.72 -0.56
C GLY A 213 -9.89 1.59 -1.48
N ALA A 214 -8.75 0.98 -1.18
CA ALA A 214 -8.21 -0.17 -1.90
C ALA A 214 -9.18 -1.35 -1.86
N GLY A 215 -9.68 -1.69 -0.65
CA GLY A 215 -10.72 -2.71 -0.44
C GLY A 215 -11.98 -2.48 -1.28
N ALA A 216 -12.48 -1.25 -1.27
CA ALA A 216 -13.65 -0.86 -2.06
C ALA A 216 -13.40 -1.00 -3.56
N ASN A 217 -12.22 -0.60 -4.06
CA ASN A 217 -11.89 -0.64 -5.48
C ASN A 217 -11.81 -2.09 -6.00
N VAL A 218 -11.09 -2.96 -5.28
CA VAL A 218 -10.93 -4.37 -5.65
C VAL A 218 -12.28 -5.10 -5.56
N LEU A 219 -13.03 -4.92 -4.47
CA LEU A 219 -14.32 -5.56 -4.30
C LEU A 219 -15.36 -5.05 -5.31
N TYR A 220 -15.34 -3.76 -5.65
CA TYR A 220 -16.18 -3.22 -6.71
C TYR A 220 -15.84 -3.86 -8.06
N GLY A 221 -14.55 -4.04 -8.34
CA GLY A 221 -14.05 -4.77 -9.50
C GLY A 221 -14.62 -6.19 -9.57
N LEU A 222 -14.53 -6.94 -8.48
CA LEU A 222 -15.12 -8.27 -8.35
C LEU A 222 -16.65 -8.23 -8.49
N TYR A 223 -17.31 -7.19 -7.98
CA TYR A 223 -18.76 -7.05 -8.01
C TYR A 223 -19.33 -6.97 -9.44
N TYR A 224 -18.82 -6.08 -10.29
CA TYR A 224 -19.42 -5.87 -11.62
C TYR A 224 -18.93 -6.89 -12.66
N THR A 225 -17.77 -7.51 -12.45
CA THR A 225 -17.17 -8.50 -13.36
C THR A 225 -18.13 -9.65 -13.71
N PRO A 226 -18.73 -10.41 -12.77
CA PRO A 226 -19.65 -11.50 -13.11
C PRO A 226 -20.92 -11.00 -13.81
N ILE A 227 -21.40 -9.80 -13.46
CA ILE A 227 -22.54 -9.16 -14.14
C ILE A 227 -22.23 -8.99 -15.62
N ARG A 228 -21.03 -8.50 -15.95
CA ARG A 228 -20.57 -8.34 -17.33
C ARG A 228 -20.27 -9.68 -17.98
N VAL A 229 -19.44 -10.54 -17.38
CA VAL A 229 -18.92 -11.76 -18.01
C VAL A 229 -20.05 -12.73 -18.34
N PHE A 230 -21.01 -12.93 -17.42
CA PHE A 230 -22.13 -13.86 -17.61
C PHE A 230 -23.39 -13.22 -18.18
N ARG A 231 -23.33 -11.95 -18.60
CA ARG A 231 -24.47 -11.19 -19.16
C ARG A 231 -25.72 -11.21 -18.28
N LEU A 232 -25.54 -11.04 -16.98
CA LEU A 232 -26.66 -10.97 -16.04
C LEU A 232 -27.55 -9.74 -16.30
N ASP A 233 -27.06 -8.76 -17.06
CA ASP A 233 -27.83 -7.63 -17.59
C ASP A 233 -28.98 -8.06 -18.53
N LYS A 234 -28.91 -9.26 -19.14
CA LYS A 234 -29.87 -9.74 -20.15
C LYS A 234 -30.79 -10.87 -19.68
N GLY A 235 -30.53 -11.51 -18.54
CA GLY A 235 -31.15 -12.80 -18.15
C GLY A 235 -32.53 -12.73 -17.47
N GLY A 236 -33.37 -11.76 -17.81
CA GLY A 236 -34.75 -11.66 -17.30
C GLY A 236 -34.88 -11.55 -15.77
N ALA A 237 -35.97 -12.09 -15.19
CA ALA A 237 -36.26 -11.97 -13.76
C ALA A 237 -35.25 -12.74 -12.87
N ARG A 238 -34.87 -13.96 -13.27
CA ARG A 238 -33.91 -14.78 -12.51
C ARG A 238 -32.56 -14.09 -12.38
N ALA A 239 -32.01 -13.54 -13.46
CA ALA A 239 -30.73 -12.84 -13.40
C ALA A 239 -30.80 -11.58 -12.54
N LYS A 240 -31.92 -10.84 -12.57
CA LYS A 240 -32.12 -9.69 -11.67
C LYS A 240 -32.08 -10.12 -10.19
N SER A 241 -32.68 -11.24 -9.84
CA SER A 241 -32.61 -11.78 -8.46
C SER A 241 -31.19 -12.18 -8.08
N VAL A 242 -30.44 -12.82 -8.98
CA VAL A 242 -29.01 -13.16 -8.76
C VAL A 242 -28.18 -11.89 -8.55
N VAL A 243 -28.37 -10.87 -9.38
CA VAL A 243 -27.65 -9.58 -9.24
C VAL A 243 -27.98 -8.91 -7.90
N ARG A 244 -29.24 -8.94 -7.46
CA ARG A 244 -29.62 -8.41 -6.14
C ARG A 244 -28.93 -9.15 -5.00
N ALA A 245 -29.00 -10.49 -5.00
CA ALA A 245 -28.34 -11.31 -3.98
C ALA A 245 -26.82 -11.07 -3.95
N TRP A 246 -26.19 -11.03 -5.13
CA TRP A 246 -24.76 -10.72 -5.26
C TRP A 246 -24.40 -9.31 -4.77
N THR A 247 -25.22 -8.31 -5.12
CA THR A 247 -25.04 -6.92 -4.64
C THR A 247 -25.12 -6.87 -3.12
N THR A 248 -26.13 -7.51 -2.53
CA THR A 248 -26.29 -7.57 -1.07
C THR A 248 -25.10 -8.26 -0.42
N LEU A 249 -24.62 -9.37 -0.97
CA LEU A 249 -23.45 -10.09 -0.47
C LEU A 249 -22.19 -9.20 -0.49
N CYS A 250 -21.88 -8.54 -1.62
CA CYS A 250 -20.73 -7.64 -1.70
C CYS A 250 -20.82 -6.48 -0.70
N ILE A 251 -22.00 -5.90 -0.50
CA ILE A 251 -22.20 -4.85 0.51
C ILE A 251 -21.92 -5.39 1.91
N ILE A 252 -22.48 -6.55 2.26
CA ILE A 252 -22.25 -7.17 3.58
C ILE A 252 -20.77 -7.48 3.79
N LEU A 253 -20.10 -8.05 2.79
CA LEU A 253 -18.66 -8.35 2.85
C LEU A 253 -17.83 -7.08 3.05
N PHE A 254 -18.14 -6.00 2.33
CA PHE A 254 -17.43 -4.72 2.51
C PHE A 254 -17.64 -4.14 3.90
N LEU A 255 -18.89 -4.10 4.38
CA LEU A 255 -19.21 -3.59 5.71
C LEU A 255 -18.55 -4.43 6.80
N ALA A 256 -18.55 -5.76 6.67
CA ALA A 256 -17.87 -6.65 7.60
C ALA A 256 -16.34 -6.42 7.58
N HIS A 257 -15.75 -6.27 6.40
CA HIS A 257 -14.32 -6.00 6.23
C HIS A 257 -13.89 -4.68 6.89
N VAL A 258 -14.59 -3.58 6.61
CA VAL A 258 -14.34 -2.27 7.24
C VAL A 258 -14.58 -2.33 8.73
N THR A 259 -15.66 -2.98 9.18
CA THR A 259 -15.98 -3.12 10.60
C THR A 259 -14.90 -3.89 11.35
N TYR A 260 -14.40 -5.00 10.78
CA TYR A 260 -13.31 -5.79 11.34
C TYR A 260 -12.04 -4.95 11.51
N LEU A 261 -11.60 -4.29 10.43
CA LEU A 261 -10.39 -3.48 10.45
C LEU A 261 -10.51 -2.28 11.39
N LYS A 262 -11.66 -1.60 11.41
CA LYS A 262 -11.84 -0.38 12.20
C LYS A 262 -12.01 -0.64 13.70
N TYR A 263 -12.73 -1.70 14.08
CA TYR A 263 -13.20 -1.89 15.45
C TYR A 263 -12.62 -3.10 16.17
N PHE A 264 -12.03 -4.07 15.44
CA PHE A 264 -11.53 -5.30 16.05
C PHE A 264 -10.01 -5.42 15.99
N SER A 265 -9.42 -5.39 14.79
CA SER A 265 -7.97 -5.52 14.62
C SER A 265 -7.52 -4.85 13.33
N TRP A 266 -6.57 -3.93 13.45
CA TRP A 266 -5.88 -3.35 12.30
C TRP A 266 -4.83 -4.34 11.77
N ASP A 267 -5.30 -5.32 10.99
CA ASP A 267 -4.49 -6.44 10.48
C ASP A 267 -4.22 -6.27 8.97
N TYR A 268 -2.97 -5.88 8.67
CA TYR A 268 -2.45 -5.73 7.31
C TYR A 268 -2.46 -7.04 6.52
N THR A 269 -2.16 -8.17 7.17
CA THR A 269 -2.12 -9.49 6.55
C THR A 269 -3.52 -9.90 6.12
N TYR A 270 -4.51 -9.70 6.99
CA TYR A 270 -5.92 -9.91 6.65
C TYR A 270 -6.35 -9.01 5.50
N ASN A 271 -6.04 -7.71 5.56
CA ASN A 271 -6.42 -6.77 4.51
C ASN A 271 -5.86 -7.17 3.13
N MET A 272 -4.55 -7.47 3.08
CA MET A 272 -3.90 -7.93 1.86
C MET A 272 -4.48 -9.25 1.38
N THR A 273 -4.69 -10.22 2.27
CA THR A 273 -5.29 -11.52 1.91
C THR A 273 -6.68 -11.36 1.30
N ALA A 274 -7.55 -10.56 1.90
CA ALA A 274 -8.90 -10.32 1.41
C ALA A 274 -8.90 -9.70 0.00
N ASN A 275 -8.05 -8.70 -0.22
CA ASN A 275 -7.89 -8.04 -1.51
C ASN A 275 -7.30 -8.98 -2.58
N ILE A 276 -6.27 -9.76 -2.24
CA ILE A 276 -5.66 -10.73 -3.15
C ILE A 276 -6.68 -11.78 -3.58
N VAL A 277 -7.46 -12.34 -2.64
CA VAL A 277 -8.51 -13.32 -2.98
C VAL A 277 -9.55 -12.72 -3.92
N ALA A 278 -10.06 -11.52 -3.62
CA ALA A 278 -11.02 -10.86 -4.49
C ALA A 278 -10.44 -10.54 -5.88
N GLY A 279 -9.19 -10.08 -5.93
CA GLY A 279 -8.45 -9.80 -7.15
C GLY A 279 -8.22 -11.05 -8.01
N ILE A 280 -7.85 -12.19 -7.41
CA ILE A 280 -7.69 -13.47 -8.12
C ILE A 280 -9.01 -13.91 -8.76
N LEU A 281 -10.12 -13.85 -8.03
CA LEU A 281 -11.44 -14.21 -8.54
C LEU A 281 -11.84 -13.31 -9.72
N GLN A 282 -11.63 -12.00 -9.60
CA GLN A 282 -11.85 -11.05 -10.68
C GLN A 282 -10.98 -11.35 -11.91
N ASN A 283 -9.68 -11.56 -11.70
CA ASN A 283 -8.71 -11.80 -12.77
C ASN A 283 -8.96 -13.12 -13.50
N ALA A 284 -9.38 -14.17 -12.79
CA ALA A 284 -9.78 -15.44 -13.38
C ALA A 284 -10.98 -15.26 -14.33
N MET A 285 -11.98 -14.47 -13.93
CA MET A 285 -13.14 -14.18 -14.78
C MET A 285 -12.79 -13.34 -16.01
N TRP A 286 -11.91 -12.33 -15.88
CA TRP A 286 -11.45 -11.56 -17.04
C TRP A 286 -10.59 -12.38 -18.00
N THR A 287 -9.77 -13.28 -17.47
CA THR A 287 -8.98 -14.23 -18.27
C THR A 287 -9.90 -15.19 -19.03
N TYR A 288 -10.88 -15.78 -18.35
CA TYR A 288 -11.92 -16.60 -18.96
C TYR A 288 -12.66 -15.83 -20.06
N PHE A 289 -13.09 -14.60 -19.79
CA PHE A 289 -13.74 -13.73 -20.77
C PHE A 289 -12.86 -13.52 -22.00
N SER A 290 -11.59 -13.17 -21.82
CA SER A 290 -10.69 -12.90 -22.93
C SER A 290 -10.45 -14.13 -23.79
N ILE A 291 -10.19 -15.29 -23.19
CA ILE A 291 -9.96 -16.54 -23.93
C ILE A 291 -11.21 -16.92 -24.73
N THR A 292 -12.38 -16.94 -24.08
CA THR A 292 -13.63 -17.35 -24.72
C THR A 292 -14.03 -16.38 -25.83
N ARG A 293 -14.00 -15.08 -25.58
CA ARG A 293 -14.42 -14.05 -26.54
C ARG A 293 -13.45 -13.95 -27.71
N TYR A 294 -12.15 -14.07 -27.47
CA TYR A 294 -11.15 -14.11 -28.55
C TYR A 294 -11.32 -15.36 -29.41
N ARG A 295 -11.53 -16.54 -28.82
CA ARG A 295 -11.77 -17.78 -29.60
C ARG A 295 -13.00 -17.68 -30.49
N GLN A 296 -14.08 -17.05 -30.02
CA GLN A 296 -15.31 -16.89 -30.78
C GLN A 296 -15.25 -15.81 -31.87
N SER A 297 -14.63 -14.66 -31.57
CA SER A 297 -14.67 -13.50 -32.46
C SER A 297 -13.41 -13.31 -33.32
N LYS A 298 -12.27 -13.87 -32.88
CA LYS A 298 -10.92 -13.63 -33.42
C LYS A 298 -10.53 -12.15 -33.49
N ARG A 299 -11.19 -11.28 -32.70
CA ARG A 299 -10.92 -9.84 -32.65
C ARG A 299 -9.91 -9.54 -31.56
N GLY A 300 -8.83 -8.84 -31.90
CA GLY A 300 -7.75 -8.53 -30.95
C GLY A 300 -8.20 -7.80 -29.67
N TRP A 301 -9.20 -6.92 -29.75
CA TRP A 301 -9.72 -6.20 -28.57
C TRP A 301 -10.31 -7.12 -27.49
N ALA A 302 -10.75 -8.32 -27.86
CA ALA A 302 -11.27 -9.30 -26.90
C ALA A 302 -10.17 -9.83 -25.95
N ALA A 303 -8.90 -9.74 -26.35
CA ALA A 303 -7.77 -10.15 -25.53
C ALA A 303 -7.30 -9.04 -24.55
N TRP A 304 -7.78 -7.80 -24.69
CA TRP A 304 -7.31 -6.68 -23.87
C TRP A 304 -7.48 -6.90 -22.35
N PRO A 305 -8.60 -7.44 -21.83
CA PRO A 305 -8.71 -7.74 -20.40
C PRO A 305 -7.66 -8.75 -19.93
N GLY A 306 -7.37 -9.79 -20.72
CA GLY A 306 -6.30 -10.75 -20.40
C GLY A 306 -4.91 -10.11 -20.38
N ILE A 307 -4.64 -9.16 -21.29
CA ILE A 307 -3.39 -8.37 -21.27
C ILE A 307 -3.32 -7.50 -20.01
N VAL A 308 -4.43 -6.84 -19.64
CA VAL A 308 -4.54 -6.07 -18.39
C VAL A 308 -4.26 -6.97 -17.18
N VAL A 309 -4.85 -8.16 -17.11
CA VAL A 309 -4.61 -9.12 -16.02
C VAL A 309 -3.13 -9.50 -15.94
N ALA A 310 -2.52 -9.90 -17.07
CA ALA A 310 -1.10 -10.28 -17.10
C ALA A 310 -0.21 -9.12 -16.63
N TRP A 311 -0.50 -7.89 -17.07
CA TRP A 311 0.23 -6.70 -16.67
C TRP A 311 0.11 -6.42 -15.18
N ILE A 312 -1.11 -6.48 -14.63
CA ILE A 312 -1.35 -6.25 -13.20
C ILE A 312 -0.63 -7.29 -12.35
N ILE A 313 -0.57 -8.56 -12.77
CA ILE A 313 0.20 -9.59 -12.05
C ILE A 313 1.69 -9.23 -12.02
N ILE A 314 2.26 -8.77 -13.14
CA ILE A 314 3.66 -8.33 -13.20
C ILE A 314 3.88 -7.12 -12.31
N ALA A 315 3.04 -6.10 -12.41
CA ALA A 315 3.16 -4.89 -11.60
C ALA A 315 3.07 -5.22 -10.10
N MET A 316 2.14 -6.10 -9.69
CA MET A 316 1.93 -6.46 -8.29
C MET A 316 3.12 -7.27 -7.75
N SER A 317 3.75 -8.08 -8.61
CA SER A 317 4.95 -8.83 -8.22
C SER A 317 6.15 -7.95 -7.87
N LEU A 318 6.16 -6.67 -8.29
CA LEU A 318 7.21 -5.73 -7.90
C LEU A 318 7.21 -5.45 -6.40
N GLU A 319 6.06 -5.50 -5.73
CA GLU A 319 5.99 -5.31 -4.28
C GLU A 319 6.75 -6.39 -3.50
N LEU A 320 6.93 -7.58 -4.09
CA LEU A 320 7.73 -8.65 -3.47
C LEU A 320 9.21 -8.32 -3.37
N LEU A 321 9.68 -7.29 -4.09
CA LEU A 321 11.08 -6.86 -4.06
C LEU A 321 11.40 -5.99 -2.84
N ASP A 322 10.40 -5.30 -2.27
CA ASP A 322 10.49 -4.42 -1.09
C ASP A 322 11.88 -3.79 -0.87
N PHE A 323 12.30 -2.93 -1.79
CA PHE A 323 13.65 -2.34 -1.80
C PHE A 323 13.65 -0.91 -1.23
N PRO A 324 14.75 -0.45 -0.59
CA PRO A 324 14.87 0.91 -0.07
C PRO A 324 14.82 1.96 -1.20
N PRO A 325 14.30 3.16 -0.94
CA PRO A 325 13.98 4.12 -1.98
C PRO A 325 15.22 4.56 -2.74
N ILE A 326 15.25 4.23 -4.03
CA ILE A 326 16.27 4.65 -4.99
C ILE A 326 16.19 6.17 -5.12
N GLY A 327 17.32 6.84 -4.90
CA GLY A 327 17.39 8.30 -4.85
C GLY A 327 16.54 8.92 -3.73
N GLY A 328 16.15 8.13 -2.71
CA GLY A 328 15.35 8.54 -1.57
C GLY A 328 13.87 8.84 -1.88
N HIS A 329 13.39 8.48 -3.08
CA HIS A 329 12.01 8.75 -3.49
C HIS A 329 11.30 7.59 -4.20
N LEU A 330 12.02 6.71 -4.91
CA LEU A 330 11.41 5.64 -5.72
C LEU A 330 11.59 4.29 -5.05
N ASP A 331 10.51 3.65 -4.65
CA ASP A 331 10.50 2.30 -4.07
C ASP A 331 9.64 1.33 -4.90
N ALA A 332 9.52 0.09 -4.40
CA ALA A 332 8.70 -0.95 -5.03
C ALA A 332 7.22 -0.56 -5.08
N HIS A 333 6.71 0.08 -4.03
CA HIS A 333 5.31 0.47 -3.93
C HIS A 333 4.97 1.56 -4.95
N ALA A 334 5.79 2.60 -5.09
CA ALA A 334 5.60 3.63 -6.12
C ALA A 334 5.64 3.04 -7.55
N LEU A 335 6.48 2.04 -7.81
CA LEU A 335 6.48 1.34 -9.10
C LEU A 335 5.19 0.55 -9.36
N TRP A 336 4.62 -0.06 -8.32
CA TRP A 336 3.29 -0.67 -8.40
C TRP A 336 2.21 0.37 -8.77
N HIS A 337 2.19 1.52 -8.09
CA HIS A 337 1.30 2.64 -8.43
C HIS A 337 1.45 3.05 -9.91
N LEU A 338 2.67 3.27 -10.39
CA LEU A 338 2.92 3.61 -11.79
C LEU A 338 2.46 2.48 -12.74
N GLY A 339 2.73 1.24 -12.36
CA GLY A 339 2.41 0.04 -13.13
C GLY A 339 0.92 -0.17 -13.37
N THR A 340 0.03 0.43 -12.58
CA THR A 340 -1.43 0.31 -12.71
C THR A 340 -2.07 1.38 -13.60
N VAL A 341 -1.35 2.47 -13.92
CA VAL A 341 -1.89 3.59 -14.74
C VAL A 341 -2.27 3.13 -16.14
N PHE A 342 -1.33 2.50 -16.87
CA PHE A 342 -1.57 2.07 -18.24
C PHE A 342 -2.66 0.98 -18.35
N PRO A 343 -2.65 -0.07 -17.50
CA PRO A 343 -3.76 -1.03 -17.41
C PRO A 343 -5.12 -0.37 -17.24
N THR A 344 -5.24 0.64 -16.38
CA THR A 344 -6.49 1.39 -16.16
C THR A 344 -6.97 2.06 -17.44
N VAL A 345 -6.08 2.76 -18.16
CA VAL A 345 -6.41 3.40 -19.44
C VAL A 345 -6.85 2.37 -20.50
N LEU A 346 -6.10 1.27 -20.63
CA LEU A 346 -6.40 0.18 -21.55
C LEU A 346 -7.76 -0.45 -21.23
N PHE A 347 -8.07 -0.63 -19.94
CA PHE A 347 -9.30 -1.23 -19.49
C PHE A 347 -10.53 -0.37 -19.85
N TYR A 348 -10.48 0.94 -19.68
CA TYR A 348 -11.57 1.82 -20.15
C TYR A 348 -11.75 1.81 -21.68
N ASN A 349 -10.65 1.72 -22.44
CA ASN A 349 -10.74 1.58 -23.89
C ASN A 349 -11.39 0.23 -24.27
N PHE A 350 -11.10 -0.84 -23.53
CA PHE A 350 -11.78 -2.12 -23.66
C PHE A 350 -13.29 -1.97 -23.40
N LEU A 351 -13.69 -1.39 -22.25
CA LEU A 351 -15.09 -1.21 -21.90
C LEU A 351 -15.87 -0.46 -22.98
N LEU A 352 -15.24 0.58 -23.56
CA LEU A 352 -15.82 1.33 -24.66
C LEU A 352 -16.00 0.46 -25.90
N LYS A 353 -14.94 -0.23 -26.35
CA LYS A 353 -14.97 -1.05 -27.56
C LYS A 353 -15.96 -2.21 -27.45
N ASP A 354 -15.99 -2.83 -26.28
CA ASP A 354 -16.88 -3.92 -25.95
C ASP A 354 -18.36 -3.48 -25.97
N SER A 355 -18.66 -2.32 -25.37
CA SER A 355 -20.02 -1.74 -25.38
C SER A 355 -20.47 -1.37 -26.79
N GLN A 356 -19.59 -0.77 -27.61
CA GLN A 356 -19.90 -0.46 -29.00
C GLN A 356 -20.20 -1.74 -29.81
N ASN A 357 -19.42 -2.79 -29.61
CA ASN A 357 -19.63 -4.08 -30.26
C ASN A 357 -20.98 -4.70 -29.87
N ASP A 358 -21.36 -4.63 -28.59
CA ASP A 358 -22.66 -5.08 -28.10
C ASP A 358 -23.82 -4.33 -28.75
N ILE A 359 -23.74 -3.00 -28.77
CA ILE A 359 -24.80 -2.14 -29.31
C ILE A 359 -24.98 -2.39 -30.81
N ALA A 360 -23.87 -2.49 -31.57
CA ALA A 360 -23.91 -2.83 -32.98
C ALA A 360 -24.53 -4.22 -33.22
N GLY A 361 -24.20 -5.20 -32.37
CA GLY A 361 -24.77 -6.55 -32.46
C GLY A 361 -26.26 -6.61 -32.16
N ILE A 362 -26.81 -5.71 -31.35
CA ILE A 362 -28.26 -5.59 -31.12
C ILE A 362 -28.94 -5.02 -32.36
N ARG A 363 -28.38 -3.96 -32.97
CA ARG A 363 -28.94 -3.32 -34.17
C ARG A 363 -28.99 -4.24 -35.38
N LEU A 364 -28.09 -5.22 -35.49
CA LEU A 364 -28.09 -6.19 -36.59
C LEU A 364 -29.11 -7.33 -36.39
N LYS A 365 -29.66 -7.49 -35.18
CA LYS A 365 -30.62 -8.55 -34.83
C LYS A 365 -32.07 -8.05 -34.70
N ALA A 366 -32.24 -6.74 -34.56
CA ALA A 366 -33.52 -6.05 -34.63
C ALA A 366 -33.81 -5.71 -36.09
#